data_AF-A0AA43EIK4-F1
#
_entry.id   AF-A0AA43EIK4-F1
#
_cell.length_a   1.000
_cell.length_b   1.000
_cell.length_c   1.000
_cell.angle_alpha   90.00
_cell.angle_beta   90.00
_cell.angle_gamma   90.00
#
_symmetry.space_group_name_H-M   'P 1'
#
loop_
_entity.id
_entity.type
_entity.pdbx_description
1 polymer ?
#
loop_
_entity_poly.entity_id
_entity_poly.type
_entity_poly.pdbx_seq_one_letter_code
_entity_poly.pdbx_strand_id
1 'polypeptide(L)'
;MPRSSKATVKPTTSWFQNLKTLPKLILGFAAVSVIMVSVGLVGLMGLHKLKGELQSIYNGSTLALSNVGISSTTLGLYHSALLNVGRQTNRSNFEESLVPLAELKRQTLAPLEILQSSQLHESSTGRSERKDLAELHQALREYFSAAEGVLRAFADSFGSSLADEQKESMHNLAQSTLSVEVANKYGAATLRVRELMTTIQEVAKELNDNGQAEASYRTNIVFIGAVLALILAGAIGYFLARTIARNIVHVADVAQQAAAGNLQARARLES
;
A
#
# COMPACT_ATOMS: atom_id res chain seq x y z
N MET A 1 -2.48 -39.59 57.20
CA MET A 1 -2.30 -39.13 55.80
C MET A 1 -1.65 -37.74 55.83
N PRO A 2 -0.33 -37.59 55.58
CA PRO A 2 0.30 -36.27 55.61
C PRO A 2 0.28 -35.61 54.23
N ARG A 3 -0.04 -34.31 54.22
CA ARG A 3 -0.10 -33.41 53.05
C ARG A 3 1.31 -33.10 52.57
N SER A 4 1.59 -33.33 51.28
CA SER A 4 2.80 -32.85 50.61
C SER A 4 2.61 -31.37 50.24
N SER A 5 3.36 -30.49 50.90
CA SER A 5 3.52 -29.08 50.53
C SER A 5 4.72 -28.97 49.58
N LYS A 6 4.50 -28.47 48.37
CA LYS A 6 5.55 -28.19 47.38
C LYS A 6 6.35 -26.95 47.82
N ALA A 7 7.64 -27.13 48.09
CA ALA A 7 8.56 -26.02 48.33
C ALA A 7 8.85 -25.28 47.00
N THR A 8 8.49 -24.00 46.95
CA THR A 8 8.89 -23.07 45.90
C THR A 8 10.35 -22.67 46.09
N VAL A 9 11.23 -23.12 45.21
CA VAL A 9 12.64 -22.70 45.12
C VAL A 9 12.69 -21.31 44.48
N LYS A 10 13.22 -20.31 45.20
CA LYS A 10 13.59 -19.00 44.64
C LYS A 10 14.97 -19.09 43.98
N PRO A 11 15.20 -18.49 42.80
CA PRO A 11 16.50 -18.54 42.13
C PRO A 11 17.54 -17.66 42.85
N THR A 12 18.77 -18.15 42.88
CA THR A 12 19.96 -17.64 43.58
C THR A 12 20.56 -16.41 42.89
N THR A 13 20.55 -15.25 43.56
CA THR A 13 21.18 -13.99 43.13
C THR A 13 22.68 -13.86 43.50
N SER A 14 23.29 -14.88 44.11
CA SER A 14 24.66 -14.83 44.65
C SER A 14 25.77 -14.79 43.60
N TRP A 15 25.52 -15.29 42.37
CA TRP A 15 26.55 -15.37 41.34
C TRP A 15 26.93 -14.00 40.75
N PHE A 16 25.95 -13.12 40.51
CA PHE A 16 26.20 -11.76 40.03
C PHE A 16 26.81 -10.87 41.14
N GLN A 17 26.42 -11.14 42.39
CA GLN A 17 27.01 -10.47 43.54
C GLN A 17 28.49 -10.79 43.63
N ASN A 18 28.96 -12.03 43.49
CA ASN A 18 30.39 -12.37 43.63
C ASN A 18 31.36 -11.88 42.53
N LEU A 19 30.92 -11.09 41.55
CA LEU A 19 31.76 -10.60 40.44
C LEU A 19 32.53 -9.31 40.81
N LYS A 20 33.75 -9.16 40.28
CA LYS A 20 34.51 -7.89 40.38
C LYS A 20 33.73 -6.72 39.76
N THR A 21 34.02 -5.50 40.17
CA THR A 21 33.32 -4.26 39.74
C THR A 21 33.30 -4.06 38.23
N LEU A 22 34.40 -4.36 37.53
CA LEU A 22 34.53 -4.17 36.08
C LEU A 22 33.61 -5.13 35.27
N PRO A 23 33.59 -6.46 35.52
CA PRO A 23 32.61 -7.37 34.91
C PRO A 23 31.15 -6.98 35.15
N LYS A 24 30.79 -6.52 36.36
CA LYS A 24 29.43 -6.05 36.69
C LYS A 24 29.01 -4.87 35.81
N LEU A 25 29.94 -3.93 35.57
CA LEU A 25 29.71 -2.76 34.73
C LEU A 25 29.49 -3.17 33.25
N ILE A 26 30.37 -4.02 32.72
CA ILE A 26 30.28 -4.51 31.33
C ILE A 26 28.97 -5.26 31.10
N LEU A 27 28.54 -6.10 32.03
CA LEU A 27 27.29 -6.86 31.89
C LEU A 27 26.07 -5.93 31.89
N GLY A 28 26.06 -4.89 32.74
CA GLY A 28 24.99 -3.90 32.79
C GLY A 28 24.91 -3.06 31.50
N PHE A 29 26.04 -2.59 30.99
CA PHE A 29 26.09 -1.89 29.70
C PHE A 29 25.65 -2.80 28.55
N ALA A 30 26.12 -4.05 28.51
CA ALA A 30 25.71 -5.01 27.50
C ALA A 30 24.20 -5.27 27.51
N ALA A 31 23.58 -5.38 28.70
CA ALA A 31 22.13 -5.54 28.82
C ALA A 31 21.37 -4.33 28.26
N VAL A 32 21.81 -3.10 28.57
CA VAL A 32 21.21 -1.87 28.02
C VAL A 32 21.37 -1.81 26.48
N SER A 33 22.54 -2.19 25.96
CA SER A 33 22.78 -2.25 24.51
C SER A 33 21.84 -3.25 23.82
N VAL A 34 21.61 -4.44 24.39
CA VAL A 34 20.68 -5.43 23.84
C VAL A 34 19.25 -4.90 23.82
N ILE A 35 18.82 -4.23 24.88
CA ILE A 35 17.49 -3.60 24.95
C ILE A 35 17.36 -2.54 23.84
N MET A 36 18.37 -1.67 23.66
CA MET A 36 18.34 -0.64 22.62
C MET A 36 18.30 -1.22 21.20
N VAL A 37 19.09 -2.26 20.92
CA VAL A 37 19.05 -2.96 19.63
C VAL A 37 17.67 -3.57 19.38
N SER A 38 17.04 -4.14 20.41
CA SER A 38 15.70 -4.74 20.31
C SER A 38 14.64 -3.69 19.96
N VAL A 39 14.63 -2.54 20.64
CA VAL A 39 13.70 -1.44 20.34
C VAL A 39 13.94 -0.90 18.92
N GLY A 40 15.21 -0.74 18.51
CA GLY A 40 15.57 -0.33 17.16
C GLY A 40 15.07 -1.29 16.09
N LEU A 41 15.20 -2.61 16.31
CA LEU A 41 14.69 -3.65 15.41
C LEU A 41 13.16 -3.58 15.26
N VAL A 42 12.41 -3.43 16.35
CA VAL A 42 10.95 -3.29 16.28
C VAL A 42 10.56 -2.03 15.53
N GLY A 43 11.26 -0.91 15.76
CA GLY A 43 11.05 0.34 15.01
C GLY A 43 11.30 0.17 13.50
N LEU A 44 12.40 -0.48 13.13
CA LEU A 44 12.73 -0.77 11.72
C LEU A 44 11.70 -1.67 11.05
N MET A 45 11.20 -2.71 11.74
CA MET A 45 10.14 -3.57 11.24
C MET A 45 8.83 -2.79 11.00
N GLY A 46 8.49 -1.87 11.90
CA GLY A 46 7.33 -0.99 11.74
C GLY A 46 7.44 -0.10 10.50
N LEU A 47 8.59 0.53 10.29
CA LEU A 47 8.87 1.36 9.11
C LEU A 47 8.82 0.57 7.80
N HIS A 48 9.35 -0.67 7.80
CA HIS A 48 9.35 -1.51 6.60
C HIS A 48 7.94 -1.90 6.17
N LYS A 49 7.06 -2.21 7.13
CA LYS A 49 5.64 -2.49 6.84
C LYS A 49 4.88 -1.26 6.35
N LEU A 50 5.07 -0.13 7.02
CA LEU A 50 4.44 1.14 6.63
C LEU A 50 4.84 1.55 5.19
N LYS A 51 6.10 1.30 4.81
CA LYS A 51 6.55 1.48 3.43
C LYS A 51 5.80 0.57 2.45
N GLY A 52 5.61 -0.70 2.78
CA GLY A 52 4.86 -1.65 1.93
C GLY A 52 3.40 -1.23 1.73
N GLU A 53 2.78 -0.70 2.78
CA GLU A 53 1.37 -0.27 2.79
C GLU A 53 1.16 1.02 1.98
N LEU A 54 2.04 2.01 2.17
CA LEU A 54 2.09 3.22 1.33
C LEU A 54 2.37 2.90 -0.14
N GLN A 55 3.25 1.93 -0.39
CA GLN A 55 3.58 1.50 -1.74
C GLN A 55 2.43 0.75 -2.40
N SER A 56 1.62 0.01 -1.63
CA SER A 56 0.38 -0.61 -2.13
C SER A 56 -0.66 0.43 -2.54
N ILE A 57 -0.87 1.48 -1.74
CA ILE A 57 -1.81 2.57 -2.04
C ILE A 57 -1.34 3.38 -3.25
N TYR A 58 -0.05 3.74 -3.29
CA TYR A 58 0.51 4.56 -4.36
C TYR A 58 0.63 3.79 -5.68
N ASN A 59 1.23 2.59 -5.68
CA ASN A 59 1.47 1.85 -6.92
C ASN A 59 0.22 1.13 -7.44
N GLY A 60 -0.69 0.68 -6.56
CA GLY A 60 -1.90 -0.02 -6.97
C GLY A 60 -2.97 0.94 -7.46
N SER A 61 -3.54 1.73 -6.54
CA SER A 61 -4.73 2.53 -6.83
C SER A 61 -4.48 3.76 -7.71
N THR A 62 -3.34 4.45 -7.56
CA THR A 62 -3.04 5.64 -8.38
C THR A 62 -2.79 5.24 -9.84
N LEU A 63 -2.00 4.19 -10.05
CA LEU A 63 -1.71 3.67 -11.38
C LEU A 63 -2.98 3.10 -12.05
N ALA A 64 -3.78 2.36 -11.29
CA ALA A 64 -5.07 1.85 -11.77
C ALA A 64 -6.00 3.01 -12.20
N LEU A 65 -6.13 4.04 -11.36
CA LEU A 65 -6.96 5.21 -11.68
C LEU A 65 -6.42 5.99 -12.89
N SER A 66 -5.10 6.10 -13.02
CA SER A 66 -4.45 6.72 -14.18
C SER A 66 -4.73 5.94 -15.46
N ASN A 67 -4.56 4.62 -15.45
CA ASN A 67 -4.82 3.75 -16.60
C ASN A 67 -6.30 3.82 -17.04
N VAL A 68 -7.23 3.75 -16.10
CA VAL A 68 -8.66 3.88 -16.38
C VAL A 68 -9.00 5.30 -16.88
N GLY A 69 -8.36 6.34 -16.34
CA GLY A 69 -8.52 7.72 -16.80
C GLY A 69 -8.03 7.95 -18.23
N ILE A 70 -6.88 7.38 -18.59
CA ILE A 70 -6.35 7.41 -19.97
C ILE A 70 -7.31 6.68 -20.91
N SER A 71 -7.78 5.49 -20.52
CA SER A 71 -8.76 4.73 -21.28
C SER A 71 -10.07 5.52 -21.49
N SER A 72 -10.58 6.17 -20.43
CA SER A 72 -11.76 7.02 -20.52
C SER A 72 -11.59 8.20 -21.48
N THR A 73 -10.43 8.85 -21.42
CA THR A 73 -10.14 10.03 -22.24
C THR A 73 -10.03 9.63 -23.72
N THR A 74 -9.28 8.57 -24.00
CA THR A 74 -9.08 8.05 -25.35
C THR A 74 -10.35 7.45 -25.95
N LEU A 75 -11.22 6.85 -25.12
CA LEU A 75 -12.57 6.45 -25.53
C LEU A 75 -13.42 7.64 -25.99
N GLY A 76 -13.38 8.76 -25.26
CA GLY A 76 -14.08 10.00 -25.64
C GLY A 76 -13.53 10.62 -26.93
N LEU A 77 -12.21 10.60 -27.11
CA LEU A 77 -11.55 11.03 -28.33
C LEU A 77 -11.91 10.12 -29.52
N TYR A 78 -11.94 8.81 -29.32
CA TYR A 78 -12.40 7.85 -30.33
C TYR A 78 -13.84 8.14 -30.74
N HIS A 79 -14.74 8.37 -29.78
CA HIS A 79 -16.14 8.67 -30.07
C HIS A 79 -16.29 9.98 -30.86
N SER A 80 -15.53 11.01 -30.49
CA SER A 80 -15.54 12.29 -31.20
C SER A 80 -14.97 12.18 -32.62
N ALA A 81 -13.90 11.40 -32.81
CA ALA A 81 -13.35 11.09 -34.12
C ALA A 81 -14.36 10.29 -34.97
N LEU A 82 -15.08 9.34 -34.38
CA LEU A 82 -16.14 8.58 -35.05
C LEU A 82 -17.31 9.48 -35.47
N LEU A 83 -17.73 10.43 -34.63
CA LEU A 83 -18.71 11.44 -35.03
C LEU A 83 -18.21 12.33 -36.17
N ASN A 84 -16.92 12.66 -36.19
CA ASN A 84 -16.32 13.42 -37.29
C ASN A 84 -16.33 12.62 -38.61
N VAL A 85 -16.10 11.31 -38.56
CA VAL A 85 -16.19 10.41 -39.72
C VAL A 85 -17.59 10.42 -40.31
N GLY A 86 -18.62 10.32 -39.47
CA GLY A 86 -20.03 10.35 -39.91
C GLY A 86 -20.48 11.69 -40.51
N ARG A 87 -19.69 12.76 -40.38
CA ARG A 87 -19.97 14.08 -40.96
C ARG A 87 -19.31 14.29 -42.33
N GLN A 88 -18.45 13.37 -42.77
CA GLN A 88 -17.78 13.48 -44.06
C GLN A 88 -18.75 13.14 -45.19
N THR A 89 -18.78 14.00 -46.21
CA THR A 89 -19.64 13.84 -47.39
C THR A 89 -18.88 13.36 -48.62
N ASN A 90 -17.55 13.39 -48.57
CA ASN A 90 -16.69 12.93 -49.64
C ASN A 90 -15.89 11.68 -49.20
N ARG A 91 -15.58 10.82 -50.17
CA ARG A 91 -14.85 9.59 -49.90
C ARG A 91 -13.41 9.84 -49.41
N SER A 92 -12.73 10.83 -49.97
CA SER A 92 -11.35 11.14 -49.60
C SER A 92 -11.22 11.56 -48.14
N ASN A 93 -12.04 12.50 -47.64
CA ASN A 93 -11.93 12.92 -46.24
C ASN A 93 -12.49 11.84 -45.31
N PHE A 94 -13.47 11.04 -45.76
CA PHE A 94 -13.91 9.87 -45.02
C PHE A 94 -12.73 8.92 -44.77
N GLU A 95 -12.03 8.48 -45.82
CA GLU A 95 -10.86 7.57 -45.70
C GLU A 95 -9.75 8.18 -44.82
N GLU A 96 -9.45 9.46 -44.96
CA GLU A 96 -8.47 10.17 -44.11
C GLU A 96 -8.91 10.19 -42.63
N SER A 97 -10.20 10.41 -42.36
CA SER A 97 -10.73 10.48 -41.00
C SER A 97 -10.73 9.14 -40.26
N LEU A 98 -10.58 8.01 -40.96
CA LEU A 98 -10.46 6.68 -40.37
C LEU A 98 -9.08 6.42 -39.74
N VAL A 99 -8.03 7.06 -40.24
CA VAL A 99 -6.63 6.86 -39.83
C VAL A 99 -6.44 6.89 -38.30
N PRO A 100 -6.93 7.91 -37.55
CA PRO A 100 -6.73 7.96 -36.11
C PRO A 100 -7.51 6.92 -35.31
N LEU A 101 -8.57 6.31 -35.86
CA LEU A 101 -9.48 5.45 -35.09
C LEU A 101 -8.80 4.17 -34.57
N ALA A 102 -7.93 3.56 -35.37
CA ALA A 102 -7.25 2.33 -34.99
C ALA A 102 -6.32 2.55 -33.78
N GLU A 103 -5.57 3.65 -33.81
CA GLU A 103 -4.66 4.01 -32.72
C GLU A 103 -5.44 4.41 -31.46
N LEU A 104 -6.51 5.20 -31.58
CA LEU A 104 -7.35 5.59 -30.45
C LEU A 104 -8.02 4.36 -29.79
N LYS A 105 -8.47 3.37 -30.58
CA LYS A 105 -8.98 2.10 -30.06
C LYS A 105 -7.91 1.36 -29.27
N ARG A 106 -6.68 1.27 -29.81
CA ARG A 106 -5.54 0.64 -29.12
C ARG A 106 -5.20 1.34 -27.81
N GLN A 107 -5.15 2.67 -27.81
CA GLN A 107 -4.88 3.48 -26.61
C GLN A 107 -6.00 3.40 -25.56
N THR A 108 -7.23 3.10 -25.99
CA THR A 108 -8.35 2.83 -25.07
C THR A 108 -8.16 1.49 -24.35
N LEU A 109 -7.76 0.44 -25.07
CA LEU A 109 -7.74 -0.93 -24.55
C LEU A 109 -6.44 -1.28 -23.80
N ALA A 110 -5.28 -0.83 -24.29
CA ALA A 110 -3.99 -1.24 -23.73
C ALA A 110 -3.80 -0.92 -22.23
N PRO A 111 -4.22 0.27 -21.71
CA PRO A 111 -4.11 0.54 -20.27
C PRO A 111 -4.96 -0.39 -19.40
N LEU A 112 -6.09 -0.88 -19.92
CA LEU A 112 -6.98 -1.80 -19.22
C LEU A 112 -6.41 -3.22 -19.18
N GLU A 113 -5.68 -3.65 -20.21
CA GLU A 113 -4.96 -4.92 -20.23
C GLU A 113 -3.82 -4.92 -19.20
N ILE A 114 -3.10 -3.80 -19.06
CA ILE A 114 -2.08 -3.62 -18.01
C ILE A 114 -2.74 -3.75 -16.62
N LEU A 115 -3.89 -3.11 -16.42
CA LEU A 115 -4.66 -3.23 -15.18
C LEU A 115 -5.11 -4.67 -14.91
N GLN A 116 -5.56 -5.40 -15.93
CA GLN A 116 -5.97 -6.81 -15.80
C GLN A 116 -4.81 -7.71 -15.36
N SER A 117 -3.59 -7.42 -15.80
CA SER A 117 -2.38 -8.13 -15.37
C SER A 117 -1.88 -7.72 -13.98
N SER A 118 -2.42 -6.65 -13.42
CA SER A 118 -2.07 -6.14 -12.10
C SER A 118 -2.86 -6.85 -11.00
N GLN A 119 -2.49 -6.62 -9.74
CA GLN A 119 -3.22 -7.18 -8.61
C GLN A 119 -4.57 -6.47 -8.45
N LEU A 120 -5.65 -7.21 -8.70
CA LEU A 120 -7.03 -6.73 -8.57
C LEU A 120 -7.58 -7.06 -7.17
N HIS A 121 -8.26 -6.09 -6.58
CA HIS A 121 -8.77 -6.15 -5.22
C HIS A 121 -10.30 -6.24 -5.20
N GLU A 122 -10.80 -6.70 -4.07
CA GLU A 122 -12.21 -6.67 -3.72
C GLU A 122 -12.35 -5.85 -2.44
N SER A 123 -13.29 -4.92 -2.45
CA SER A 123 -13.61 -4.12 -1.27
C SER A 123 -14.49 -4.93 -0.32
N SER A 124 -14.41 -4.63 0.97
CA SER A 124 -15.29 -5.18 2.00
C SER A 124 -16.78 -4.88 1.79
N THR A 125 -17.11 -3.87 0.97
CA THR A 125 -18.50 -3.58 0.57
C THR A 125 -19.06 -4.51 -0.50
N GLY A 126 -18.23 -5.45 -1.01
CA GLY A 126 -18.61 -6.42 -2.04
C GLY A 126 -18.38 -5.93 -3.47
N ARG A 127 -17.81 -4.74 -3.66
CA ARG A 127 -17.36 -4.26 -4.98
C ARG A 127 -16.06 -4.96 -5.37
N SER A 128 -15.92 -5.31 -6.64
CA SER A 128 -14.77 -6.08 -7.15
C SER A 128 -14.21 -5.41 -8.38
N GLU A 129 -12.93 -4.99 -8.32
CA GLU A 129 -12.24 -4.39 -9.47
C GLU A 129 -12.24 -5.36 -10.65
N ARG A 130 -12.13 -6.66 -10.37
CA ARG A 130 -12.16 -7.72 -11.39
C ARG A 130 -13.51 -7.79 -12.10
N LYS A 131 -14.61 -7.72 -11.35
CA LYS A 131 -15.96 -7.75 -11.91
C LYS A 131 -16.21 -6.51 -12.77
N ASP A 132 -15.95 -5.33 -12.21
CA ASP A 132 -16.20 -4.07 -12.91
C ASP A 132 -15.32 -3.91 -14.15
N LEU A 133 -14.07 -4.37 -14.09
CA LEU A 133 -13.18 -4.41 -15.26
C LEU A 133 -13.70 -5.36 -16.35
N ALA A 134 -14.22 -6.54 -15.99
CA ALA A 134 -14.81 -7.46 -16.94
C ALA A 134 -16.07 -6.89 -17.61
N GLU A 135 -16.93 -6.22 -16.82
CA GLU A 135 -18.14 -5.55 -17.31
C GLU A 135 -17.78 -4.35 -18.21
N LEU A 136 -16.74 -3.58 -17.88
CA LEU A 136 -16.20 -2.54 -18.75
C LEU A 136 -15.67 -3.11 -20.06
N HIS A 137 -14.87 -4.18 -20.02
CA HIS A 137 -14.39 -4.85 -21.23
C HIS A 137 -15.53 -5.34 -22.12
N GLN A 138 -16.61 -5.88 -21.53
CA GLN A 138 -17.79 -6.28 -22.29
C GLN A 138 -18.46 -5.07 -22.95
N ALA A 139 -18.71 -4.00 -22.20
CA ALA A 139 -19.33 -2.78 -22.74
C ALA A 139 -18.49 -2.14 -23.86
N LEU A 140 -17.16 -2.13 -23.71
CA LEU A 140 -16.24 -1.65 -24.75
C LEU A 140 -16.28 -2.51 -26.00
N ARG A 141 -16.33 -3.85 -25.87
CA ARG A 141 -16.48 -4.75 -27.02
C ARG A 141 -17.77 -4.47 -27.78
N GLU A 142 -18.89 -4.33 -27.08
CA GLU A 142 -20.19 -4.04 -27.69
C GLU A 142 -20.20 -2.68 -28.40
N TYR A 143 -19.60 -1.67 -27.76
CA TYR A 143 -19.42 -0.34 -28.34
C TYR A 143 -18.58 -0.37 -29.62
N PHE A 144 -17.38 -0.96 -29.57
CA PHE A 144 -16.50 -1.01 -30.75
C PHE A 144 -17.10 -1.86 -31.86
N SER A 145 -17.81 -2.95 -31.55
CA SER A 145 -18.52 -3.74 -32.55
C SER A 145 -19.61 -2.91 -33.25
N ALA A 146 -20.37 -2.09 -32.51
CA ALA A 146 -21.38 -1.21 -33.10
C ALA A 146 -20.75 -0.10 -33.94
N ALA A 147 -19.66 0.51 -33.44
CA ALA A 147 -18.90 1.52 -34.17
C ALA A 147 -18.37 0.96 -35.51
N GLU A 148 -17.79 -0.24 -35.50
CA GLU A 148 -17.33 -0.90 -36.73
C GLU A 148 -18.47 -1.22 -37.70
N GLY A 149 -19.65 -1.59 -37.20
CA GLY A 149 -20.84 -1.77 -38.03
C GLY A 149 -21.23 -0.48 -38.76
N VAL A 150 -21.25 0.64 -38.05
CA VAL A 150 -21.51 1.97 -38.61
C VAL A 150 -20.43 2.38 -39.63
N LEU A 151 -19.16 2.15 -39.34
CA LEU A 151 -18.06 2.45 -40.27
C LEU A 151 -18.19 1.67 -41.58
N ARG A 152 -18.58 0.39 -41.52
CA ARG A 152 -18.84 -0.42 -42.72
C ARG A 152 -20.03 0.14 -43.52
N ALA A 153 -21.12 0.50 -42.85
CA ALA A 153 -22.28 1.10 -43.52
C ALA A 153 -21.94 2.45 -44.20
N PHE A 154 -21.12 3.28 -43.56
CA PHE A 154 -20.61 4.50 -44.21
C PHE A 154 -19.70 4.18 -45.40
N ALA A 155 -18.77 3.22 -45.27
CA ALA A 155 -17.90 2.83 -46.37
C ALA A 155 -18.70 2.32 -47.58
N ASP A 156 -19.73 1.51 -47.34
CA ASP A 156 -20.62 0.98 -48.38
C ASP A 156 -21.41 2.11 -49.07
N SER A 157 -21.80 3.17 -48.33
CA SER A 157 -22.46 4.35 -48.92
C SER A 157 -21.59 5.09 -49.95
N PHE A 158 -20.25 4.97 -49.85
CA PHE A 158 -19.31 5.53 -50.83
C PHE A 158 -18.89 4.53 -51.90
N GLY A 159 -19.40 3.30 -51.85
CA GLY A 159 -19.11 2.22 -52.80
C GLY A 159 -19.71 2.49 -54.19
N SER A 160 -18.99 2.11 -55.24
CA SER A 160 -19.44 2.28 -56.64
C SER A 160 -20.44 1.21 -57.11
N SER A 161 -20.72 0.19 -56.28
CA SER A 161 -21.56 -0.96 -56.63
C SER A 161 -23.05 -0.78 -56.36
N LEU A 162 -23.45 0.28 -55.66
CA LEU A 162 -24.84 0.55 -55.26
C LEU A 162 -25.48 1.63 -56.13
N ALA A 163 -26.81 1.54 -56.30
CA ALA A 163 -27.61 2.63 -56.86
C ALA A 163 -27.61 3.84 -55.92
N ASP A 164 -27.82 5.05 -56.45
CA ASP A 164 -27.70 6.29 -55.64
C ASP A 164 -28.71 6.35 -54.48
N GLU A 165 -29.93 5.85 -54.69
CA GLU A 165 -30.95 5.70 -53.63
C GLU A 165 -30.51 4.75 -52.51
N GLN A 166 -29.77 3.68 -52.85
CA GLN A 166 -29.24 2.72 -51.87
C GLN A 166 -28.09 3.32 -51.07
N LYS A 167 -27.22 4.13 -51.71
CA LYS A 167 -26.15 4.85 -51.02
C LYS A 167 -26.72 5.83 -49.99
N GLU A 168 -27.73 6.60 -50.37
CA GLU A 168 -28.40 7.54 -49.46
C GLU A 168 -29.09 6.80 -48.30
N SER A 169 -29.78 5.69 -48.57
CA SER A 169 -30.38 4.86 -47.53
C SER A 169 -29.33 4.30 -46.55
N MET A 170 -28.17 3.85 -47.04
CA MET A 170 -27.08 3.35 -46.20
C MET A 170 -26.46 4.45 -45.35
N HIS A 171 -26.25 5.63 -45.93
CA HIS A 171 -25.75 6.79 -45.20
C HIS A 171 -26.70 7.21 -44.08
N ASN A 172 -28.01 7.29 -44.36
CA ASN A 172 -29.03 7.63 -43.36
C ASN A 172 -29.14 6.56 -42.25
N LEU A 173 -29.05 5.27 -42.61
CA LEU A 173 -29.02 4.18 -41.63
C LEU A 173 -27.78 4.27 -40.73
N ALA A 174 -26.60 4.52 -41.31
CA ALA A 174 -25.36 4.69 -40.56
C ALA A 174 -25.45 5.88 -39.60
N GLN A 175 -25.98 7.02 -40.05
CA GLN A 175 -26.21 8.23 -39.25
C GLN A 175 -27.17 7.96 -38.07
N SER A 176 -28.27 7.25 -38.31
CA SER A 176 -29.25 6.89 -37.28
C SER A 176 -28.65 5.93 -36.25
N THR A 177 -27.93 4.90 -36.71
CA THR A 177 -27.27 3.92 -35.84
C THR A 177 -26.17 4.59 -35.00
N LEU A 178 -25.41 5.52 -35.58
CA LEU A 178 -24.39 6.31 -34.88
C LEU A 178 -24.99 7.17 -33.76
N SER A 179 -26.08 7.86 -34.05
CA SER A 179 -26.73 8.79 -33.11
C SER A 179 -27.52 8.10 -32.00
N VAL A 180 -27.99 6.87 -32.22
CA VAL A 180 -28.82 6.13 -31.27
C VAL A 180 -28.04 4.98 -30.63
N GLU A 181 -27.74 3.93 -31.39
CA GLU A 181 -27.17 2.69 -30.82
C GLU A 181 -25.74 2.89 -30.33
N VAL A 182 -24.88 3.49 -31.16
CA VAL A 182 -23.48 3.74 -30.80
C VAL A 182 -23.37 4.73 -29.64
N ALA A 183 -24.20 5.78 -29.65
CA ALA A 183 -24.26 6.75 -28.55
C ALA A 183 -24.70 6.09 -27.23
N ASN A 184 -25.71 5.21 -27.26
CA ASN A 184 -26.16 4.47 -26.08
C ASN A 184 -25.06 3.54 -25.54
N LYS A 185 -24.39 2.80 -26.42
CA LYS A 185 -23.29 1.90 -26.04
C LYS A 185 -22.07 2.67 -25.51
N TYR A 186 -21.77 3.84 -26.07
CA TYR A 186 -20.77 4.76 -25.53
C TYR A 186 -21.12 5.23 -24.12
N GLY A 187 -22.38 5.61 -23.89
CA GLY A 187 -22.90 5.96 -22.57
C GLY A 187 -22.74 4.81 -21.57
N ALA A 188 -23.12 3.60 -21.96
CA ALA A 188 -22.97 2.39 -21.13
C ALA A 188 -21.50 2.13 -20.78
N ALA A 189 -20.58 2.19 -21.76
CA ALA A 189 -19.15 2.03 -21.50
C ALA A 189 -18.61 3.11 -20.54
N THR A 190 -19.03 4.36 -20.72
CA THR A 190 -18.63 5.48 -19.85
C THR A 190 -19.15 5.31 -18.41
N LEU A 191 -20.35 4.73 -18.23
CA LEU A 191 -20.86 4.36 -16.91
C LEU A 191 -19.99 3.27 -16.26
N ARG A 192 -19.62 2.23 -17.02
CA ARG A 192 -18.72 1.16 -16.51
C ARG A 192 -17.33 1.68 -16.14
N VAL A 193 -16.81 2.64 -16.90
CA VAL A 193 -15.56 3.34 -16.53
C VAL A 193 -15.71 4.00 -15.16
N ARG A 194 -16.79 4.75 -14.94
CA ARG A 194 -17.05 5.43 -13.66
C ARG A 194 -17.18 4.44 -12.50
N GLU A 195 -17.93 3.35 -12.70
CA GLU A 195 -18.09 2.30 -11.69
C GLU A 195 -16.75 1.68 -11.29
N LEU A 196 -15.88 1.36 -12.26
CA LEU A 196 -14.54 0.86 -11.99
C LEU A 196 -13.69 1.88 -11.24
N MET A 197 -13.71 3.16 -11.64
CA MET A 197 -12.99 4.23 -10.92
C MET A 197 -13.49 4.37 -9.48
N THR A 198 -14.79 4.30 -9.23
CA THR A 198 -15.37 4.33 -7.89
C THR A 198 -14.90 3.14 -7.06
N THR A 199 -14.87 1.93 -7.63
CA THR A 199 -14.37 0.75 -6.93
C THR A 199 -12.90 0.87 -6.58
N ILE A 200 -12.06 1.35 -7.51
CA ILE A 200 -10.62 1.59 -7.25
C ILE A 200 -10.44 2.62 -6.13
N GLN A 201 -11.24 3.69 -6.11
CA GLN A 201 -11.18 4.70 -5.04
C GLN A 201 -11.62 4.15 -3.68
N GLU A 202 -12.64 3.30 -3.65
CA GLU A 202 -13.15 2.69 -2.43
C GLU A 202 -12.14 1.70 -1.85
N VAL A 203 -11.56 0.83 -2.68
CA VAL A 203 -10.45 -0.05 -2.32
C VAL A 203 -9.26 0.77 -1.79
N ALA A 204 -8.90 1.86 -2.47
CA ALA A 204 -7.78 2.73 -2.05
C ALA A 204 -8.04 3.32 -0.66
N LYS A 205 -9.27 3.79 -0.42
CA LYS A 205 -9.68 4.34 0.86
C LYS A 205 -9.65 3.28 1.96
N GLU A 206 -10.17 2.09 1.69
CA GLU A 206 -10.16 0.97 2.63
C GLU A 206 -8.73 0.54 2.99
N LEU A 207 -7.84 0.44 2.00
CA LEU A 207 -6.42 0.17 2.22
C LEU A 207 -5.75 1.26 3.07
N ASN A 208 -6.08 2.53 2.82
CA ASN A 208 -5.60 3.63 3.64
C ASN A 208 -6.12 3.58 5.08
N ASP A 209 -7.43 3.33 5.26
CA ASP A 209 -8.06 3.31 6.58
C ASP A 209 -7.56 2.12 7.42
N ASN A 210 -7.44 0.94 6.80
CA ASN A 210 -6.85 -0.25 7.41
C ASN A 210 -5.36 -0.04 7.74
N GLY A 211 -4.60 0.55 6.81
CA GLY A 211 -3.18 0.84 7.03
C GLY A 211 -2.95 1.88 8.13
N GLN A 212 -3.81 2.90 8.25
CA GLN A 212 -3.75 3.87 9.36
C GLN A 212 -4.09 3.23 10.70
N ALA A 213 -5.09 2.35 10.74
CA ALA A 213 -5.43 1.61 11.96
C ALA A 213 -4.29 0.68 12.40
N GLU A 214 -3.69 -0.06 11.46
CA GLU A 214 -2.55 -0.94 11.72
C GLU A 214 -1.29 -0.15 12.13
N ALA A 215 -1.00 0.96 11.45
CA ALA A 215 0.12 1.85 11.79
C ALA A 215 -0.05 2.46 13.18
N SER A 216 -1.27 2.88 13.55
CA SER A 216 -1.56 3.46 14.88
C SER A 216 -1.36 2.43 15.99
N TYR A 217 -1.87 1.21 15.81
CA TYR A 217 -1.69 0.12 16.77
C TYR A 217 -0.19 -0.22 16.97
N ARG A 218 0.57 -0.33 15.87
CA ARG A 218 2.00 -0.66 15.92
C ARG A 218 2.85 0.46 16.50
N THR A 219 2.54 1.72 16.16
CA THR A 219 3.21 2.89 16.74
C THR A 219 3.03 2.93 18.25
N ASN A 220 1.83 2.61 18.74
CA ASN A 220 1.56 2.56 20.17
C ASN A 220 2.36 1.44 20.87
N ILE A 221 2.50 0.27 20.24
CA ILE A 221 3.36 -0.82 20.75
C ILE A 221 4.83 -0.38 20.84
N VAL A 222 5.37 0.26 19.79
CA VAL A 222 6.76 0.75 19.80
C VAL A 222 6.96 1.80 20.89
N PHE A 223 6.00 2.71 21.07
CA PHE A 223 6.04 3.74 22.10
C PHE A 223 6.03 3.13 23.52
N ILE A 224 5.11 2.22 23.81
CA ILE A 224 5.05 1.52 25.10
C ILE A 224 6.33 0.71 25.33
N GLY A 225 6.84 0.03 24.30
CA GLY A 225 8.10 -0.72 24.36
C GLY A 225 9.30 0.16 24.66
N ALA A 226 9.37 1.35 24.06
CA ALA A 226 10.43 2.32 24.29
C ALA A 226 10.39 2.90 25.73
N VAL A 227 9.21 3.20 26.24
CA VAL A 227 9.02 3.67 27.63
C VAL A 227 9.45 2.58 28.62
N LEU A 228 9.04 1.32 28.41
CA LEU A 228 9.45 0.20 29.25
C LEU A 228 10.97 -0.03 29.19
N ALA A 229 11.57 0.07 28.00
CA ALA A 229 13.01 -0.04 27.82
C ALA A 229 13.78 1.05 28.59
N LEU A 230 13.29 2.30 28.57
CA LEU A 230 13.88 3.40 29.33
C LEU A 230 13.79 3.15 30.85
N ILE A 231 12.64 2.68 31.34
CA ILE A 231 12.46 2.34 32.76
C ILE A 231 13.41 1.22 33.17
N LEU A 232 13.53 0.16 32.37
CA LEU A 232 14.44 -0.95 32.64
C LEU A 232 15.91 -0.53 32.61
N ALA A 233 16.31 0.27 31.61
CA ALA A 233 17.67 0.80 31.52
C ALA A 233 17.99 1.70 32.72
N GLY A 234 17.04 2.56 33.13
CA GLY A 234 17.15 3.39 34.33
C GLY A 234 17.28 2.56 35.60
N ALA A 235 16.49 1.49 35.75
CA ALA A 235 16.56 0.59 36.89
C ALA A 235 17.91 -0.16 36.96
N ILE A 236 18.41 -0.67 35.83
CA ILE A 236 19.72 -1.31 35.74
C ILE A 236 20.83 -0.30 36.09
N GLY A 237 20.78 0.90 35.52
CA GLY A 237 21.73 1.97 35.80
C GLY A 237 21.75 2.37 37.27
N TYR A 238 20.57 2.56 37.87
CA TYR A 238 20.42 2.87 39.29
C TYR A 238 20.99 1.74 40.18
N PHE A 239 20.69 0.48 39.84
CA PHE A 239 21.18 -0.67 40.60
C PHE A 239 22.70 -0.82 40.55
N LEU A 240 23.30 -0.63 39.37
CA LEU A 240 24.76 -0.62 39.20
C LEU A 240 25.42 0.52 39.99
N ALA A 241 24.90 1.74 39.82
CA ALA A 241 25.41 2.93 40.50
C ALA A 241 25.37 2.77 42.02
N ARG A 242 24.26 2.24 42.56
CA ARG A 242 24.10 1.98 44.00
C ARG A 242 25.08 0.95 44.53
N THR A 243 25.31 -0.14 43.79
CA THR A 243 26.22 -1.21 44.21
C THR A 243 27.68 -0.74 44.21
N ILE A 244 28.09 0.01 43.19
CA ILE A 244 29.45 0.57 43.09
C ILE A 244 29.67 1.64 44.15
N ALA A 245 28.72 2.57 44.31
CA ALA A 245 28.82 3.66 45.30
C ALA A 245 28.99 3.11 46.73
N ARG A 246 28.25 2.06 47.09
CA ARG A 246 28.34 1.44 48.43
C ARG A 246 29.74 0.86 48.70
N ASN A 247 30.34 0.21 47.70
CA ASN A 247 31.68 -0.36 47.83
C ASN A 247 32.77 0.73 47.91
N ILE A 248 32.62 1.82 47.16
CA ILE A 248 33.55 2.96 47.22
C ILE A 248 33.48 3.66 48.58
N VAL A 249 32.27 3.92 49.11
CA VAL A 249 32.08 4.54 50.43
C VAL A 249 32.71 3.67 51.52
N HIS A 250 32.54 2.36 51.46
CA HIS A 250 33.13 1.46 52.46
C HIS A 250 34.67 1.47 52.42
N VAL A 251 35.27 1.59 51.23
CA VAL A 251 36.73 1.71 51.08
C VAL A 251 37.22 3.08 51.58
N ALA A 252 36.48 4.15 51.30
CA ALA A 252 36.77 5.50 51.79
C ALA A 252 36.70 5.59 53.32
N ASP A 253 35.67 5.01 53.94
CA ASP A 253 35.52 4.96 55.40
C ASP A 253 36.68 4.21 56.07
N VAL A 254 37.12 3.08 55.50
CA VAL A 254 38.26 2.33 56.03
C VAL A 254 39.57 3.11 55.86
N ALA A 255 39.76 3.81 54.73
CA ALA A 255 40.92 4.67 54.53
C ALA A 255 40.94 5.84 55.54
N GLN A 256 39.77 6.41 55.84
CA GLN A 256 39.61 7.47 56.84
C GLN A 256 39.87 6.94 58.27
N GLN A 257 39.41 5.73 58.59
CA GLN A 257 39.69 5.09 59.88
C GLN A 257 41.18 4.72 60.04
N ALA A 258 41.83 4.27 58.98
CA ALA A 258 43.27 4.02 58.96
C ALA A 258 44.06 5.32 59.13
N ALA A 259 43.66 6.40 58.45
CA ALA A 259 44.25 7.74 58.60
C ALA A 259 44.05 8.33 60.01
N ALA A 260 42.94 7.98 60.67
CA ALA A 260 42.65 8.34 62.06
C ALA A 260 43.37 7.44 63.09
N GLY A 261 44.27 6.55 62.66
CA GLY A 261 45.11 5.73 63.55
C GLY A 261 44.52 4.37 63.93
N ASN A 262 43.34 3.99 63.41
CA ASN A 262 42.76 2.66 63.64
C ASN A 262 43.22 1.67 62.56
N LEU A 263 44.38 1.07 62.76
CA LEU A 263 45.02 0.13 61.82
C LEU A 263 44.36 -1.27 61.80
N GLN A 264 43.38 -1.55 62.66
CA GLN A 264 42.65 -2.82 62.65
C GLN A 264 41.45 -2.84 61.69
N ALA A 265 41.05 -1.69 61.15
CA ALA A 265 40.00 -1.61 60.14
C ALA A 265 40.50 -2.22 58.81
N ARG A 266 40.05 -3.43 58.48
CA ARG A 266 40.31 -4.06 57.18
C ARG A 266 39.13 -3.84 56.26
N ALA A 267 39.38 -3.29 55.07
CA ALA A 267 38.40 -3.23 54.00
C ALA A 267 38.13 -4.66 53.50
N ARG A 268 37.03 -5.28 53.95
CA ARG A 268 36.48 -6.44 53.29
C ARG A 268 35.59 -5.94 52.17
N LEU A 269 36.07 -6.08 50.95
CA LEU A 269 35.20 -6.03 49.78
C LEU A 269 34.33 -7.29 49.86
N GLU A 270 33.07 -7.14 50.25
CA GLU A 270 32.08 -8.18 49.92
C GLU A 270 32.03 -8.24 48.40
N SER A 271 32.61 -9.30 47.85
CA SER A 271 32.72 -9.53 46.41
C SER A 271 31.34 -9.56 45.81
#